data_AF-A0A645BPT5-F1
#
_entry.id   AF-A0A645BPT5-F1
#
_cell.length_a   1.000
_cell.length_b   1.000
_cell.length_c   1.000
_cell.angle_alpha   90.00
_cell.angle_beta   90.00
_cell.angle_gamma   90.00
#
_symmetry.space_group_name_H-M   'P 1'
#
loop_
_entity.id
_entity.type
_entity.pdbx_description
1 polymer ?
#
loop_
_entity_poly.entity_id
_entity_poly.type
_entity_poly.pdbx_seq_one_letter_code
_entity_poly.pdbx_strand_id
1 'polypeptide(L)'
;MYEVSDLLEKVLEIPEQRFLLLQKICVTEQVEDYLDYLLELPSNQLTKILIEGLPMQVKTLTDFLKEEYYALQPLYNFYFTRDTSVTIGNTSLVCKMANAVRMRESFIMEAIFESGLFFNGSITNMYEASQNNPLVKIEGGDVLVAREDVLLIGSGARTSPQAIDLLIQELCKEKPCKKHVIVQQLPETPESFIHLDMVFTFLDKNTAMVYKPLILNNNPYKTVHIQIENGKVSKISQMNNISAALKKLGMEIEPVICGGKADDWDQEREQWHSGANFLAIEPGKVLSYARNINTLEELNKKGFEIVRARDVISGKFDMETSRKCVITLDGSELPRGGGGPRCMTMPLKRQ
;
A
#
# COMPACT_ATOMS: atom_id res chain seq x y z
N MET A 1 17.05 -5.10 -0.65
CA MET A 1 16.05 -4.36 0.14
C MET A 1 16.48 -2.92 0.11
N TYR A 2 15.55 -1.98 -0.02
CA TYR A 2 15.86 -0.54 0.03
C TYR A 2 15.15 0.06 1.22
N GLU A 3 15.82 0.96 1.93
CA GLU A 3 15.21 1.77 3.00
C GLU A 3 14.95 3.18 2.47
N VAL A 4 13.76 3.71 2.74
CA VAL A 4 13.34 5.02 2.23
C VAL A 4 14.26 6.14 2.72
N SER A 5 14.74 6.06 3.96
CA SER A 5 15.71 7.00 4.54
C SER A 5 17.01 7.07 3.75
N ASP A 6 17.56 5.92 3.37
CA ASP A 6 18.82 5.84 2.62
C ASP A 6 18.66 6.43 1.22
N LEU A 7 17.53 6.14 0.57
CA LEU A 7 17.21 6.70 -0.75
C LEU A 7 17.01 8.21 -0.66
N LEU A 8 16.25 8.69 0.33
CA LEU A 8 15.99 10.12 0.53
C LEU A 8 17.28 10.90 0.81
N GLU A 9 18.17 10.39 1.66
CA GLU A 9 19.45 11.07 1.94
C GLU A 9 20.25 11.34 0.66
N LYS A 10 20.28 10.36 -0.24
CA LYS A 10 20.96 10.45 -1.54
C LYS A 10 20.26 11.41 -2.51
N VAL A 11 18.93 11.47 -2.52
CA VAL A 11 18.17 12.49 -3.27
C VAL A 11 18.52 13.89 -2.75
N LEU A 12 18.57 14.08 -1.44
CA LEU A 12 18.84 15.36 -0.81
C LEU A 12 20.27 15.85 -1.04
N GLU A 13 21.22 15.00 -1.43
CA GLU A 13 22.56 15.41 -1.88
C GLU A 13 22.53 16.21 -3.19
N ILE A 14 21.46 16.10 -3.99
CA ILE A 14 21.29 16.82 -5.26
C ILE A 14 20.61 18.17 -4.99
N PRO A 15 21.29 19.32 -5.22
CA PRO A 15 20.77 20.63 -4.82
C PRO A 15 19.40 20.99 -5.42
N GLU A 16 19.17 20.67 -6.70
CA GLU A 16 17.90 20.95 -7.38
C GLU A 16 16.75 20.12 -6.80
N GLN A 17 16.94 18.81 -6.62
CA GLN A 17 15.93 17.92 -6.06
C GLN A 17 15.64 18.24 -4.58
N ARG A 18 16.68 18.57 -3.81
CA ARG A 18 16.55 19.09 -2.44
C ARG A 18 15.64 20.31 -2.40
N PHE A 19 15.92 21.31 -3.24
CA PHE A 19 15.14 22.55 -3.25
C PHE A 19 13.69 22.30 -3.65
N LEU A 20 13.44 21.54 -4.72
CA LEU A 20 12.09 21.23 -5.20
C LEU A 20 11.26 20.48 -4.14
N LEU A 21 11.84 19.46 -3.49
CA LEU A 21 11.17 18.69 -2.45
C LEU A 21 10.85 19.58 -1.24
N LEU A 22 11.82 20.35 -0.74
CA LEU A 22 11.60 21.21 0.43
C LEU A 22 10.60 22.31 0.16
N GLN A 23 10.66 22.96 -1.01
CA GLN A 23 9.67 23.95 -1.40
C GLN A 23 8.25 23.38 -1.41
N LYS A 24 8.08 22.19 -2.01
CA LYS A 24 6.78 21.50 -2.07
C LYS A 24 6.24 21.16 -0.67
N ILE A 25 7.10 20.65 0.21
CA ILE A 25 6.75 20.31 1.60
C ILE A 25 6.37 21.56 2.38
N CYS A 26 7.23 22.58 2.37
CA CYS A 26 7.03 23.82 3.13
C CYS A 26 5.73 24.53 2.75
N VAL A 27 5.41 24.63 1.46
CA VAL A 27 4.14 25.23 1.00
C VAL A 27 2.94 24.38 1.41
N THR A 28 3.02 23.05 1.29
CA THR A 28 1.88 22.16 1.60
C THR A 28 1.58 22.12 3.10
N GLU A 29 2.61 22.15 3.94
CA GLU A 29 2.49 22.11 5.40
C GLU A 29 2.48 23.51 6.06
N GLN A 30 2.52 24.58 5.27
CA GLN A 30 2.47 25.98 5.75
C GLN A 30 3.61 26.31 6.73
N VAL A 31 4.84 25.91 6.36
CA VAL A 31 6.07 26.12 7.13
C VAL A 31 7.18 26.74 6.28
N GLU A 32 6.82 27.68 5.42
CA GLU A 32 7.72 28.39 4.51
C GLU A 32 8.87 29.11 5.26
N ASP A 33 8.61 29.60 6.47
CA ASP A 33 9.62 30.25 7.32
C ASP A 33 10.79 29.33 7.74
N TYR A 34 10.64 28.00 7.59
CA TYR A 34 11.70 27.03 7.87
C TYR A 34 12.53 26.67 6.63
N LEU A 35 12.17 27.13 5.43
CA LEU A 35 12.80 26.69 4.18
C LEU A 35 14.32 26.95 4.16
N ASP A 36 14.74 28.18 4.47
CA ASP A 36 16.17 28.56 4.48
C ASP A 36 16.94 27.72 5.51
N TYR A 37 16.38 27.56 6.70
CA TYR A 37 16.96 26.72 7.74
C TYR A 37 17.13 25.26 7.28
N LEU A 38 16.11 24.68 6.63
CA LEU A 38 16.14 23.30 6.15
C LEU A 38 17.15 23.10 5.02
N LEU A 39 17.33 24.09 4.14
CA LEU A 39 18.29 24.05 3.03
C LEU A 39 19.75 24.01 3.50
N GLU A 40 20.06 24.64 4.62
CA GLU A 40 21.41 24.68 5.20
C GLU A 40 21.81 23.38 5.91
N LEU A 41 20.86 22.47 6.17
CA LEU A 41 21.14 21.27 6.93
C LEU A 41 21.88 20.20 6.10
N PRO A 42 22.82 19.46 6.74
CA PRO A 42 23.39 18.25 6.18
C PRO A 42 22.29 17.25 5.77
N SER A 43 22.47 16.55 4.63
CA SER A 43 21.44 15.67 4.07
C SER A 43 20.97 14.59 5.05
N ASN A 44 21.88 13.99 5.83
CA ASN A 44 21.54 13.00 6.84
C ASN A 44 20.65 13.55 7.96
N GLN A 45 20.90 14.79 8.41
CA GLN A 45 20.08 15.45 9.42
C GLN A 45 18.73 15.87 8.83
N LEU A 46 18.72 16.35 7.60
CA LEU A 46 17.51 16.73 6.89
C LEU A 46 16.59 15.52 6.66
N THR A 47 17.14 14.38 6.23
CA THR A 47 16.38 13.11 6.11
C THR A 47 15.67 12.76 7.41
N LYS A 48 16.38 12.82 8.54
CA LYS A 48 15.78 12.54 9.85
C LYS A 48 14.67 13.52 10.16
N ILE A 49 14.87 14.81 9.95
CA ILE A 49 13.83 15.82 10.22
C ILE A 49 12.59 15.63 9.34
N LEU A 50 12.76 15.31 8.06
CA LEU A 50 11.63 15.08 7.15
C LEU A 50 10.81 13.84 7.54
N ILE A 51 11.40 12.87 8.23
CA ILE A 51 10.71 11.63 8.67
C ILE A 51 10.25 11.73 10.13
N GLU A 52 11.13 12.10 11.05
CA GLU A 52 10.94 12.12 12.50
C GLU A 52 10.31 13.44 13.00
N GLY A 53 10.22 14.46 12.15
CA GLY A 53 9.61 15.75 12.43
C GLY A 53 10.60 16.83 12.91
N LEU A 54 10.11 18.07 12.93
CA LEU A 54 10.82 19.26 13.38
C LEU A 54 10.02 19.91 14.52
N PRO A 55 10.56 20.01 15.74
CA PRO A 55 9.93 20.80 16.80
C PRO A 55 9.77 22.27 16.39
N MET A 56 8.65 22.86 16.75
CA MET A 56 8.37 24.26 16.46
C MET A 56 9.27 25.18 17.28
N GLN A 57 9.84 26.20 16.64
CA GLN A 57 10.54 27.29 17.31
C GLN A 57 9.53 28.35 17.72
N VAL A 58 9.40 28.62 19.02
CA VAL A 58 8.51 29.67 19.54
C VAL A 58 9.17 31.04 19.36
N LYS A 59 8.77 31.78 18.32
CA LYS A 59 9.32 33.12 17.99
C LYS A 59 8.30 34.23 18.18
N THR A 60 7.01 33.91 18.12
CA THR A 60 5.91 34.86 18.21
C THR A 60 4.90 34.47 19.30
N LEU A 61 4.03 35.40 19.68
CA LEU A 61 2.89 35.09 20.56
C LEU A 61 1.98 34.03 19.92
N THR A 62 1.82 34.03 18.60
CA THR A 62 1.06 33.01 17.86
C THR A 62 1.65 31.63 18.08
N ASP A 63 2.98 31.49 17.97
CA ASP A 63 3.67 30.21 18.22
C ASP A 63 3.52 29.75 19.67
N PHE A 64 3.58 30.69 20.62
CA PHE A 64 3.44 30.38 22.04
C PHE A 64 2.02 29.88 22.40
N LEU A 65 1.00 30.40 21.72
CA LEU A 65 -0.40 30.03 21.94
C LEU A 65 -0.83 28.80 21.12
N LYS A 66 -0.04 28.35 20.14
CA LYS A 66 -0.27 27.06 19.47
C LYS A 66 0.02 25.94 20.48
N GLU A 67 -0.93 25.04 20.67
CA GLU A 67 -0.74 23.81 21.46
C GLU A 67 0.06 22.74 20.68
N GLU A 68 0.60 23.09 19.52
CA GLU A 68 1.36 22.20 18.64
C GLU A 68 2.86 22.22 18.98
N TYR A 69 3.45 21.04 19.16
CA TYR A 69 4.87 20.91 19.45
C TYR A 69 5.76 20.93 18.19
N TYR A 70 5.20 20.64 17.02
CA TYR A 70 5.96 20.39 15.79
C TYR A 70 5.63 21.41 14.71
N ALA A 71 6.68 21.94 14.05
CA ALA A 71 6.56 22.62 12.77
C ALA A 71 6.34 21.60 11.64
N LEU A 72 7.13 20.53 11.61
CA LEU A 72 6.90 19.37 10.74
C LEU A 72 6.51 18.19 11.62
N GLN A 73 5.30 17.65 11.45
CA GLN A 73 4.86 16.50 12.27
C GLN A 73 5.62 15.22 11.91
N PRO A 74 5.93 14.31 12.86
CA PRO A 74 6.52 13.01 12.54
C PRO A 74 5.64 12.18 11.61
N LEU A 75 6.25 11.49 10.64
CA LEU A 75 5.57 10.57 9.72
C LEU A 75 5.48 9.16 10.30
N TYR A 76 4.72 8.99 11.38
CA TYR A 76 4.64 7.73 12.13
C TYR A 76 4.06 6.55 11.31
N ASN A 77 3.37 6.81 10.19
CA ASN A 77 2.88 5.76 9.28
C ASN A 77 3.86 5.41 8.16
N PHE A 78 5.00 6.10 8.04
CA PHE A 78 5.82 5.99 6.83
C PHE A 78 6.53 4.65 6.66
N TYR A 79 6.60 3.85 7.72
CA TYR A 79 7.02 2.45 7.63
C TYR A 79 6.00 1.58 6.85
N PHE A 80 4.76 2.04 6.68
CA PHE A 80 3.80 1.49 5.72
C PHE A 80 4.07 2.03 4.31
N THR A 81 5.19 1.58 3.73
CA THR A 81 5.63 1.98 2.39
C THR A 81 4.67 1.58 1.26
N ARG A 82 3.68 0.73 1.56
CA ARG A 82 2.64 0.29 0.62
C ARG A 82 1.75 1.43 0.14
N ASP A 83 1.42 2.38 0.99
CA ASP A 83 0.26 3.25 0.75
C ASP A 83 0.59 4.44 -0.15
N THR A 84 1.84 4.90 -0.08
CA THR A 84 2.33 6.14 -0.69
C THR A 84 2.68 5.95 -2.16
N SER A 85 2.95 4.71 -2.58
CA SER A 85 3.25 4.38 -3.96
C SER A 85 3.04 2.91 -4.30
N VAL A 86 2.81 2.64 -5.59
CA VAL A 86 2.61 1.28 -6.12
C VAL A 86 3.31 1.13 -7.45
N THR A 87 4.00 0.02 -7.66
CA THR A 87 4.52 -0.34 -8.99
C THR A 87 3.49 -1.17 -9.76
N ILE A 88 3.10 -0.66 -10.94
CA ILE A 88 2.22 -1.32 -11.90
C ILE A 88 3.00 -1.51 -13.21
N GLY A 89 3.39 -2.75 -13.49
CA GLY A 89 4.29 -3.03 -14.62
C GLY A 89 5.62 -2.27 -14.46
N ASN A 90 5.94 -1.40 -15.43
CA ASN A 90 7.14 -0.55 -15.41
C ASN A 90 6.85 0.90 -14.95
N THR A 91 5.68 1.14 -14.38
CA THR A 91 5.24 2.47 -13.94
C THR A 91 5.14 2.50 -12.43
N SER A 92 5.78 3.48 -11.81
CA SER A 92 5.60 3.80 -10.39
C SER A 92 4.48 4.83 -10.26
N LEU A 93 3.40 4.44 -9.59
CA LEU A 93 2.28 5.30 -9.24
C LEU A 93 2.58 5.97 -7.90
N VAL A 94 2.71 7.30 -7.89
CA VAL A 94 2.73 8.09 -6.65
C VAL A 94 1.29 8.39 -6.25
N CYS A 95 0.93 7.97 -5.04
CA CYS A 95 -0.43 8.04 -4.52
C CYS A 95 -0.80 9.42 -4.00
N LYS A 96 -2.08 9.79 -4.12
CA LYS A 96 -2.66 11.00 -3.51
C LYS A 96 -3.42 10.59 -2.26
N MET A 97 -2.79 10.77 -1.11
CA MET A 97 -3.27 10.27 0.18
C MET A 97 -4.63 10.87 0.56
N ALA A 98 -5.46 10.10 1.26
CA ALA A 98 -6.77 10.57 1.70
C ALA A 98 -6.69 11.55 2.88
N ASN A 99 -5.66 11.39 3.73
CA ASN A 99 -5.37 12.27 4.86
C ASN A 99 -4.15 13.14 4.53
N ALA A 100 -4.31 14.46 4.67
CA ALA A 100 -3.28 15.46 4.38
C ALA A 100 -1.98 15.23 5.15
N VAL A 101 -2.05 14.70 6.38
CA VAL A 101 -0.86 14.42 7.22
C VAL A 101 0.11 13.43 6.54
N ARG A 102 -0.39 12.57 5.65
CA ARG A 102 0.43 11.59 4.93
C ARG A 102 0.94 12.09 3.57
N MET A 103 0.57 13.31 3.15
CA MET A 103 0.96 13.81 1.83
C MET A 103 2.48 13.97 1.66
N ARG A 104 3.19 14.35 2.73
CA ARG A 104 4.66 14.42 2.71
C ARG A 104 5.31 13.08 2.44
N GLU A 105 4.73 11.98 2.91
CA GLU A 105 5.19 10.62 2.60
C GLU A 105 5.19 10.37 1.08
N SER A 106 4.13 10.79 0.38
CA SER A 106 4.05 10.70 -1.09
C SER A 106 5.06 11.61 -1.80
N PHE A 107 5.28 12.84 -1.31
CA PHE A 107 6.27 13.75 -1.91
C PHE A 107 7.70 13.23 -1.79
N ILE A 108 8.02 12.57 -0.67
CA ILE A 108 9.33 11.91 -0.50
C ILE A 108 9.48 10.78 -1.53
N MET A 109 8.46 9.93 -1.69
CA MET A 109 8.51 8.84 -2.67
C MET A 109 8.59 9.35 -4.11
N GLU A 110 7.86 10.41 -4.44
CA GLU A 110 7.95 11.12 -5.71
C GLU A 110 9.38 11.56 -6.01
N ALA A 111 10.01 12.30 -5.09
CA ALA A 111 11.38 12.77 -5.26
C ALA A 111 12.37 11.60 -5.45
N ILE A 112 12.16 10.47 -4.75
CA ILE A 112 12.96 9.25 -4.92
C ILE A 112 12.80 8.69 -6.34
N PHE A 113 11.58 8.55 -6.84
CA PHE A 113 11.35 8.00 -8.18
C PHE A 113 11.82 8.95 -9.28
N GLU A 114 11.57 10.24 -9.15
CA GLU A 114 11.94 11.26 -10.14
C GLU A 114 13.44 11.57 -10.15
N SER A 115 14.16 11.16 -9.10
CA SER A 115 15.59 11.44 -8.98
C SER A 115 16.45 10.91 -10.12
N GLY A 116 16.00 9.84 -10.78
CA GLY A 116 16.78 9.08 -11.76
C GLY A 116 17.96 8.30 -11.17
N LEU A 117 18.12 8.28 -9.84
CA LEU A 117 19.27 7.66 -9.18
C LEU A 117 19.16 6.14 -9.03
N PHE A 118 17.96 5.64 -8.69
CA PHE A 118 17.79 4.26 -8.22
C PHE A 118 16.96 3.39 -9.16
N PHE A 119 16.00 3.99 -9.84
CA PHE A 119 14.96 3.27 -10.57
C PHE A 119 14.81 3.85 -11.97
N ASN A 120 14.62 2.95 -12.93
CA ASN A 120 14.29 3.28 -14.30
C ASN A 120 12.83 2.88 -14.52
N GLY A 121 12.03 3.76 -15.11
CA GLY A 121 10.62 3.49 -15.36
C GLY A 121 9.84 4.77 -15.61
N SER A 122 8.57 4.61 -15.94
CA SER A 122 7.65 5.74 -16.01
C SER A 122 7.13 6.07 -14.62
N ILE A 123 6.76 7.33 -14.42
CA ILE A 123 6.15 7.78 -13.17
C ILE A 123 4.79 8.36 -13.50
N THR A 124 3.79 7.97 -12.72
CA THR A 124 2.46 8.56 -12.76
C THR A 124 2.18 9.18 -11.40
N ASN A 125 2.13 10.50 -11.35
CA ASN A 125 1.85 11.22 -10.12
C ASN A 125 0.36 11.59 -10.03
N MET A 126 -0.37 10.89 -9.15
CA MET A 126 -1.81 11.13 -8.98
C MET A 126 -2.11 12.47 -8.32
N TYR A 127 -1.17 13.03 -7.55
CA TYR A 127 -1.29 14.38 -7.01
C TYR A 127 -1.24 15.42 -8.12
N GLU A 128 -0.24 15.33 -8.99
CA GLU A 128 -0.08 16.25 -10.12
C GLU A 128 -1.19 16.12 -11.17
N ALA A 129 -1.56 14.89 -11.52
CA ALA A 129 -2.63 14.62 -12.45
C ALA A 129 -4.01 15.10 -11.96
N SER A 130 -4.15 15.43 -10.66
CA SER A 130 -5.41 15.83 -10.05
C SER A 130 -5.33 17.07 -9.16
N GLN A 131 -4.36 17.98 -9.38
CA GLN A 131 -4.13 19.14 -8.51
C GLN A 131 -5.41 19.94 -8.19
N ASN A 132 -6.34 20.03 -9.13
CA ASN A 132 -7.58 20.78 -8.98
C ASN A 132 -8.78 19.98 -8.44
N ASN A 133 -8.60 18.69 -8.10
CA ASN A 133 -9.69 17.82 -7.68
C ASN A 133 -9.44 17.19 -6.30
N PRO A 134 -10.00 17.75 -5.20
CA PRO A 134 -9.84 17.21 -3.86
C PRO A 134 -10.58 15.88 -3.64
N LEU A 135 -11.46 15.48 -4.56
CA LEU A 135 -12.17 14.19 -4.50
C LEU A 135 -11.30 13.02 -4.95
N VAL A 136 -10.20 13.28 -5.67
CA VAL A 136 -9.25 12.23 -6.08
C VAL A 136 -8.40 11.86 -4.87
N LYS A 137 -8.52 10.60 -4.46
CA LYS A 137 -7.75 9.98 -3.38
C LYS A 137 -7.45 8.55 -3.81
N ILE A 138 -6.22 8.10 -3.68
CA ILE A 138 -5.82 6.72 -3.97
C ILE A 138 -4.63 6.38 -3.11
N GLU A 139 -4.71 5.24 -2.42
CA GLU A 139 -3.63 4.72 -1.58
C GLU A 139 -3.28 3.30 -2.05
N GLY A 140 -2.01 2.94 -1.94
CA GLY A 140 -1.49 1.72 -2.55
C GLY A 140 -1.92 0.40 -1.91
N GLY A 141 -2.44 0.43 -0.68
CA GLY A 141 -3.09 -0.72 -0.06
C GLY A 141 -4.29 -1.22 -0.87
N ASP A 142 -4.96 -0.33 -1.61
CA ASP A 142 -6.10 -0.68 -2.44
C ASP A 142 -5.72 -1.28 -3.79
N VAL A 143 -4.47 -1.15 -4.23
CA VAL A 143 -4.04 -1.57 -5.57
C VAL A 143 -3.28 -2.89 -5.49
N LEU A 144 -3.84 -3.91 -6.13
CA LEU A 144 -3.24 -5.23 -6.26
C LEU A 144 -3.05 -5.56 -7.75
N VAL A 145 -1.80 -5.81 -8.14
CA VAL A 145 -1.49 -6.36 -9.47
C VAL A 145 -1.68 -7.88 -9.42
N ALA A 146 -2.76 -8.37 -10.04
CA ALA A 146 -3.08 -9.80 -10.08
C ALA A 146 -2.34 -10.52 -11.22
N ARG A 147 -2.25 -9.83 -12.37
CA ARG A 147 -1.52 -10.25 -13.59
C ARG A 147 -1.13 -8.98 -14.35
N GLU A 148 -0.22 -9.08 -15.32
CA GLU A 148 0.24 -7.93 -16.12
C GLU A 148 -0.89 -7.09 -16.74
N ASP A 149 -2.02 -7.72 -17.06
CA ASP A 149 -3.22 -7.11 -17.64
C ASP A 149 -4.41 -7.03 -16.66
N VAL A 150 -4.27 -7.44 -15.40
CA VAL A 150 -5.38 -7.49 -14.42
C VAL A 150 -5.00 -6.79 -13.11
N LEU A 151 -5.72 -5.71 -12.81
CA LEU A 151 -5.64 -4.98 -11.54
C LEU A 151 -6.89 -5.25 -10.69
N LEU A 152 -6.70 -5.43 -9.40
CA LEU A 152 -7.77 -5.32 -8.40
C LEU A 152 -7.60 -3.99 -7.67
N ILE A 153 -8.68 -3.25 -7.51
CA ILE A 153 -8.67 -1.94 -6.86
C ILE A 153 -9.79 -1.85 -5.82
N GLY A 154 -9.46 -1.50 -4.58
CA GLY A 154 -10.44 -1.13 -3.56
C GLY A 154 -11.05 0.24 -3.84
N SER A 155 -12.34 0.40 -3.60
CA SER A 155 -13.02 1.70 -3.66
C SER A 155 -13.73 1.95 -2.33
N GLY A 156 -13.30 2.96 -1.58
CA GLY A 156 -13.80 3.24 -0.24
C GLY A 156 -13.24 4.54 0.33
N ALA A 157 -12.98 4.57 1.64
CA ALA A 157 -12.54 5.77 2.34
C ALA A 157 -11.18 6.31 1.88
N ARG A 158 -10.29 5.44 1.37
CA ARG A 158 -8.92 5.79 0.95
C ARG A 158 -8.72 5.92 -0.54
N THR A 159 -9.45 5.13 -1.33
CA THR A 159 -9.43 5.19 -2.79
C THR A 159 -10.80 5.53 -3.34
N SER A 160 -10.92 6.66 -4.02
CA SER A 160 -12.17 7.16 -4.57
C SER A 160 -12.41 6.67 -6.00
N PRO A 161 -13.67 6.52 -6.44
CA PRO A 161 -13.99 6.17 -7.82
C PRO A 161 -13.34 7.12 -8.85
N GLN A 162 -13.25 8.41 -8.53
CA GLN A 162 -12.62 9.42 -9.39
C GLN A 162 -11.13 9.14 -9.60
N ALA A 163 -10.44 8.62 -8.58
CA ALA A 163 -9.04 8.24 -8.71
C ALA A 163 -8.87 6.95 -9.54
N ILE A 164 -9.82 6.01 -9.44
CA ILE A 164 -9.85 4.81 -10.27
C ILE A 164 -10.06 5.20 -11.74
N ASP A 165 -11.00 6.09 -12.04
CA ASP A 165 -11.23 6.60 -13.39
C ASP A 165 -9.99 7.30 -13.96
N LEU A 166 -9.31 8.13 -13.15
CA LEU A 166 -8.07 8.79 -13.55
C LEU A 166 -6.94 7.78 -13.81
N LEU A 167 -6.77 6.76 -12.96
CA LEU A 167 -5.79 5.69 -13.20
C LEU A 167 -6.12 4.90 -14.48
N ILE A 168 -7.41 4.63 -14.74
CA ILE A 168 -7.84 3.99 -16.00
C ILE A 168 -7.48 4.86 -17.20
N GLN A 169 -7.64 6.18 -17.11
CA GLN A 169 -7.23 7.10 -18.18
C GLN A 169 -5.72 7.03 -18.43
N GLU A 170 -4.89 6.96 -17.39
CA GLU A 170 -3.44 6.76 -17.55
C GLU A 170 -3.11 5.40 -18.18
N LEU A 171 -3.76 4.33 -17.73
CA LEU A 171 -3.60 2.99 -18.31
C LEU A 171 -4.01 2.93 -19.79
N CYS A 172 -4.97 3.77 -20.20
CA CYS A 172 -5.43 3.90 -21.58
C CYS A 172 -4.41 4.59 -22.52
N LYS A 173 -3.48 5.39 -21.97
CA LYS A 173 -2.43 6.06 -22.76
C LYS A 173 -1.28 5.13 -23.14
N GLU A 174 -1.15 4.00 -22.44
CA GLU A 174 -0.15 2.99 -22.75
C GLU A 174 -0.43 2.28 -24.08
N LYS A 175 0.53 1.45 -24.53
CA LYS A 175 0.41 0.70 -25.79
C LYS A 175 -0.92 -0.06 -25.85
N PRO A 176 -1.62 -0.09 -27.01
CA PRO A 176 -2.90 -0.78 -27.15
C PRO A 176 -2.79 -2.25 -26.75
N CYS A 177 -3.34 -2.59 -25.58
CA CYS A 177 -3.53 -3.95 -25.13
C CYS A 177 -4.84 -4.06 -24.36
N LYS A 178 -5.37 -5.27 -24.26
CA LYS A 178 -6.54 -5.54 -23.44
C LYS A 178 -6.11 -5.53 -21.97
N LYS A 179 -6.78 -4.72 -21.16
CA LYS A 179 -6.56 -4.64 -19.71
C LYS A 179 -7.88 -4.79 -18.96
N HIS A 180 -7.77 -5.19 -17.71
CA HIS A 180 -8.89 -5.46 -16.83
C HIS A 180 -8.68 -4.80 -15.48
N VAL A 181 -9.68 -4.06 -15.03
CA VAL A 181 -9.73 -3.50 -13.69
C VAL A 181 -10.94 -4.10 -12.98
N ILE A 182 -10.71 -4.75 -11.85
CA ILE A 182 -11.75 -5.28 -10.98
C ILE A 182 -11.81 -4.40 -9.74
N VAL A 183 -12.90 -3.66 -9.59
CA VAL A 183 -13.11 -2.77 -8.45
C VAL A 183 -13.93 -3.52 -7.40
N GLN A 184 -13.46 -3.51 -6.15
CA GLN A 184 -14.23 -3.96 -4.99
C GLN A 184 -14.59 -2.75 -4.14
N GLN A 185 -15.89 -2.49 -3.99
CA GLN A 185 -16.35 -1.49 -3.04
C GLN A 185 -16.08 -1.98 -1.61
N LEU A 186 -15.59 -1.08 -0.77
CA LEU A 186 -15.27 -1.33 0.63
C LEU A 186 -16.23 -0.53 1.52
N PRO A 187 -16.55 -1.01 2.74
CA PRO A 187 -17.27 -0.24 3.73
C PRO A 187 -16.48 1.02 4.13
N GLU A 188 -17.20 2.09 4.51
CA GLU A 188 -16.57 3.29 5.10
C GLU A 188 -16.26 3.10 6.59
N THR A 189 -16.95 2.17 7.26
CA THR A 189 -16.79 1.85 8.69
C THR A 189 -16.91 0.34 8.94
N PRO A 190 -16.24 -0.21 9.97
CA PRO A 190 -15.25 0.42 10.86
C PRO A 190 -13.92 0.75 10.16
N GLU A 191 -13.09 1.53 10.83
CA GLU A 191 -11.79 1.97 10.31
C GLU A 191 -10.84 0.83 9.93
N SER A 192 -11.05 -0.42 10.38
CA SER A 192 -10.20 -1.56 10.00
C SER A 192 -10.30 -1.97 8.53
N PHE A 193 -11.31 -1.48 7.80
CA PHE A 193 -11.44 -1.66 6.35
C PHE A 193 -10.77 -0.53 5.57
N ILE A 194 -9.53 -0.23 5.92
CA ILE A 194 -8.78 0.88 5.31
C ILE A 194 -8.58 0.64 3.82
N HIS A 195 -8.21 -0.59 3.45
CA HIS A 195 -7.80 -0.94 2.09
C HIS A 195 -8.22 -2.37 1.67
N LEU A 196 -8.20 -2.64 0.37
CA LEU A 196 -8.48 -3.97 -0.21
C LEU A 196 -7.53 -5.05 0.29
N ASP A 197 -6.25 -4.74 0.50
CA ASP A 197 -5.27 -5.72 0.97
C ASP A 197 -5.45 -6.13 2.44
N MET A 198 -6.33 -5.45 3.18
CA MET A 198 -6.75 -5.82 4.54
C MET A 198 -7.88 -6.86 4.55
N VAL A 199 -8.39 -7.23 3.38
CA VAL A 199 -9.49 -8.20 3.21
C VAL A 199 -9.26 -9.21 2.09
N PHE A 200 -8.30 -8.96 1.19
CA PHE A 200 -7.96 -9.86 0.09
C PHE A 200 -6.48 -9.76 -0.27
N THR A 201 -5.73 -10.86 -0.23
CA THR A 201 -4.34 -10.92 -0.74
C THR A 201 -4.03 -12.23 -1.44
N PHE A 202 -3.20 -12.20 -2.48
CA PHE A 202 -2.68 -13.40 -3.13
C PHE A 202 -1.59 -14.05 -2.26
N LEU A 203 -1.67 -15.37 -2.11
CA LEU A 203 -0.70 -16.19 -1.38
C LEU A 203 0.13 -17.07 -2.31
N ASP A 204 -0.48 -17.51 -3.41
CA ASP A 204 0.07 -18.39 -4.42
C ASP A 204 -0.62 -18.08 -5.77
N LYS A 205 -0.21 -18.72 -6.87
CA LYS A 205 -0.78 -18.53 -8.22
C LYS A 205 -2.29 -18.79 -8.28
N ASN A 206 -2.80 -19.68 -7.44
CA ASN A 206 -4.20 -20.09 -7.40
C ASN A 206 -4.80 -20.00 -5.98
N THR A 207 -4.14 -19.34 -5.03
CA THR A 207 -4.61 -19.27 -3.64
C THR A 207 -4.60 -17.83 -3.15
N ALA A 208 -5.67 -17.40 -2.50
CA ALA A 208 -5.77 -16.09 -1.88
C ALA A 208 -6.29 -16.18 -0.44
N MET A 209 -5.81 -15.31 0.43
CA MET A 209 -6.42 -15.07 1.73
C MET A 209 -7.59 -14.12 1.57
N VAL A 210 -8.71 -14.45 2.20
CA VAL A 210 -9.98 -13.74 2.00
C VAL A 210 -10.70 -13.54 3.32
N TYR A 211 -11.08 -12.29 3.60
CA TYR A 211 -12.07 -11.96 4.61
C TYR A 211 -13.47 -12.22 4.05
N LYS A 212 -14.03 -13.39 4.41
CA LYS A 212 -15.27 -13.93 3.85
C LYS A 212 -16.47 -12.98 3.96
N PRO A 213 -16.72 -12.27 5.08
CA PRO A 213 -17.91 -11.44 5.23
C PRO A 213 -18.02 -10.33 4.17
N LEU A 214 -16.90 -9.78 3.70
CA LEU A 214 -16.90 -8.72 2.69
C LEU A 214 -16.75 -9.24 1.25
N ILE A 215 -15.95 -10.28 1.04
CA ILE A 215 -15.58 -10.69 -0.33
C ILE A 215 -16.48 -11.78 -0.90
N LEU A 216 -17.00 -12.68 -0.06
CA LEU A 216 -17.72 -13.89 -0.52
C LEU A 216 -19.20 -13.90 -0.13
N ASN A 217 -19.56 -13.32 1.01
CA ASN A 217 -20.95 -13.27 1.46
C ASN A 217 -21.75 -12.24 0.66
N ASN A 218 -23.07 -12.43 0.62
CA ASN A 218 -23.97 -11.44 0.05
C ASN A 218 -24.01 -10.20 0.94
N ASN A 219 -23.57 -9.06 0.41
CA ASN A 219 -23.48 -7.79 1.13
C ASN A 219 -23.77 -6.64 0.14
N PRO A 220 -24.00 -5.40 0.62
CA PRO A 220 -24.40 -4.30 -0.26
C PRO A 220 -23.24 -3.75 -1.12
N TYR A 221 -22.00 -4.19 -0.89
CA TYR A 221 -20.81 -3.69 -1.57
C TYR A 221 -20.61 -4.40 -2.90
N LYS A 222 -20.40 -3.60 -3.95
CA LYS A 222 -20.34 -4.10 -5.32
C LYS A 222 -18.94 -4.52 -5.72
N THR A 223 -18.85 -5.61 -6.49
CA THR A 223 -17.69 -5.89 -7.33
C THR A 223 -18.00 -5.49 -8.77
N VAL A 224 -17.12 -4.73 -9.42
CA VAL A 224 -17.29 -4.25 -10.79
C VAL A 224 -16.10 -4.70 -11.63
N HIS A 225 -16.36 -5.24 -12.82
CA HIS A 225 -15.34 -5.55 -13.82
C HIS A 225 -15.40 -4.51 -14.94
N ILE A 226 -14.27 -3.86 -15.17
CA ILE A 226 -14.03 -2.87 -16.22
C ILE A 226 -13.06 -3.48 -17.23
N GLN A 227 -13.42 -3.42 -18.51
CA GLN A 227 -12.59 -3.87 -19.62
C GLN A 227 -12.09 -2.65 -20.38
N ILE A 228 -10.79 -2.62 -20.64
CA ILE A 228 -10.11 -1.60 -21.44
C ILE A 228 -9.58 -2.28 -22.70
N GLU A 229 -9.95 -1.76 -23.86
CA GLU A 229 -9.52 -2.24 -25.17
C GLU A 229 -9.19 -1.05 -26.06
N ASN A 230 -8.06 -1.11 -26.77
CA ASN A 230 -7.61 -0.05 -27.69
C ASN A 230 -7.58 1.34 -27.05
N GLY A 231 -7.11 1.42 -25.79
CA GLY A 231 -6.98 2.69 -25.06
C GLY A 231 -8.31 3.32 -24.64
N LYS A 232 -9.40 2.55 -24.56
CA LYS A 232 -10.71 3.03 -24.11
C LYS A 232 -11.42 1.98 -23.26
N VAL A 233 -12.26 2.43 -22.33
CA VAL A 233 -13.17 1.54 -21.61
C VAL A 233 -14.19 0.99 -22.60
N SER A 234 -14.17 -0.33 -22.82
CA SER A 234 -15.09 -1.02 -23.73
C SER A 234 -16.33 -1.57 -23.01
N LYS A 235 -16.21 -1.91 -21.72
CA LYS A 235 -17.31 -2.47 -20.93
C LYS A 235 -17.13 -2.24 -19.44
N ILE A 236 -18.24 -1.97 -18.75
CA ILE A 236 -18.36 -1.99 -17.29
C ILE A 236 -19.51 -2.94 -16.93
N SER A 237 -19.27 -3.87 -16.02
CA SER A 237 -20.30 -4.82 -15.59
C SER A 237 -20.14 -5.23 -14.14
N GLN A 238 -21.25 -5.44 -13.43
CA GLN A 238 -21.23 -5.96 -12.07
C GLN A 238 -20.88 -7.45 -12.05
N MET A 239 -20.13 -7.85 -11.04
CA MET A 239 -19.69 -9.21 -10.76
C MET A 239 -20.19 -9.66 -9.39
N ASN A 240 -20.32 -10.97 -9.20
CA ASN A 240 -20.76 -11.53 -7.90
C ASN A 240 -19.73 -11.29 -6.80
N ASN A 241 -18.45 -11.47 -7.11
CA ASN A 241 -17.30 -11.22 -6.23
C ASN A 241 -16.00 -11.22 -7.06
N ILE A 242 -14.88 -10.91 -6.39
CA ILE A 242 -13.54 -10.90 -6.98
C ILE A 242 -13.20 -12.27 -7.61
N SER A 243 -13.45 -13.37 -6.90
CA SER A 243 -13.13 -14.72 -7.41
C SER A 243 -13.88 -15.06 -8.71
N ALA A 244 -15.16 -14.66 -8.82
CA ALA A 244 -15.94 -14.83 -10.04
C ALA A 244 -15.41 -13.96 -11.19
N ALA A 245 -14.95 -12.74 -10.90
CA ALA A 245 -14.33 -11.85 -11.88
C ALA A 245 -13.00 -12.43 -12.40
N LEU A 246 -12.14 -12.88 -11.50
CA LEU A 246 -10.87 -13.52 -11.82
C LEU A 246 -11.07 -14.82 -12.62
N LYS A 247 -12.05 -15.65 -12.26
CA LYS A 247 -12.36 -16.89 -13.00
C LYS A 247 -12.75 -16.62 -14.45
N LYS A 248 -13.50 -15.54 -14.74
CA LYS A 248 -13.82 -15.13 -16.13
C LYS A 248 -12.57 -14.73 -16.93
N LEU A 249 -11.48 -14.34 -16.26
CA LEU A 249 -10.20 -13.96 -16.86
C LEU A 249 -9.19 -15.12 -16.89
N GLY A 250 -9.63 -16.35 -16.59
CA GLY A 250 -8.80 -17.55 -16.58
C GLY A 250 -7.95 -17.71 -15.31
N MET A 251 -8.28 -16.97 -14.23
CA MET A 251 -7.59 -17.05 -12.95
C MET A 251 -8.50 -17.72 -11.92
N GLU A 252 -8.33 -19.03 -11.73
CA GLU A 252 -9.09 -19.77 -10.71
C GLU A 252 -8.40 -19.65 -9.35
N ILE A 253 -9.08 -18.97 -8.42
CA ILE A 253 -8.57 -18.69 -7.08
C ILE A 253 -9.32 -19.53 -6.05
N GLU A 254 -8.56 -20.31 -5.30
CA GLU A 254 -9.00 -21.01 -4.10
C GLU A 254 -8.88 -20.09 -2.88
N PRO A 255 -10.00 -19.75 -2.21
CA PRO A 255 -9.95 -18.88 -1.04
C PRO A 255 -9.57 -19.66 0.23
N VAL A 256 -8.66 -19.09 1.01
CA VAL A 256 -8.43 -19.41 2.42
C VAL A 256 -9.11 -18.34 3.27
N ILE A 257 -9.82 -18.73 4.32
CA ILE A 257 -10.65 -17.81 5.09
C ILE A 257 -9.87 -17.23 6.27
N CYS A 258 -9.73 -15.92 6.30
CA CYS A 258 -9.12 -15.18 7.41
C CYS A 258 -9.96 -15.41 8.69
N GLY A 259 -9.31 -15.83 9.77
CA GLY A 259 -9.93 -16.13 11.07
C GLY A 259 -10.73 -17.44 11.13
N GLY A 260 -10.68 -18.27 10.09
CA GLY A 260 -11.32 -19.59 10.11
C GLY A 260 -12.80 -19.59 9.71
N LYS A 261 -13.46 -20.75 9.87
CA LYS A 261 -14.85 -20.98 9.45
C LYS A 261 -15.83 -21.16 10.60
N ALA A 262 -15.33 -21.24 11.84
CA ALA A 262 -16.12 -21.68 12.98
C ALA A 262 -16.89 -20.53 13.65
N ASP A 263 -16.31 -19.33 13.68
CA ASP A 263 -16.83 -18.19 14.43
C ASP A 263 -16.62 -16.88 13.64
N ASP A 264 -17.65 -16.04 13.59
CA ASP A 264 -17.56 -14.70 12.97
C ASP A 264 -16.74 -13.75 13.85
N TRP A 265 -16.73 -13.93 15.19
CA TRP A 265 -15.89 -13.13 16.09
C TRP A 265 -14.40 -13.36 15.87
N ASP A 266 -14.00 -14.59 15.55
CA ASP A 266 -12.62 -14.92 15.20
C ASP A 266 -12.21 -14.27 13.88
N GLN A 267 -13.12 -14.26 12.89
CA GLN A 267 -12.91 -13.59 11.60
C GLN A 267 -12.73 -12.09 11.78
N GLU A 268 -13.61 -11.43 12.53
CA GLU A 268 -13.52 -9.98 12.80
C GLU A 268 -12.24 -9.63 13.56
N ARG A 269 -11.92 -10.39 14.62
CA ARG A 269 -10.73 -10.15 15.44
C ARG A 269 -9.44 -10.31 14.63
N GLU A 270 -9.32 -11.37 13.84
CA GLU A 270 -8.10 -11.59 13.06
C GLU A 270 -8.03 -10.66 11.86
N GLN A 271 -9.15 -10.27 11.24
CA GLN A 271 -9.17 -9.20 10.24
C GLN A 271 -8.61 -7.90 10.82
N TRP A 272 -9.07 -7.49 12.00
CA TRP A 272 -8.56 -6.31 12.71
C TRP A 272 -7.05 -6.38 12.97
N HIS A 273 -6.51 -7.57 13.23
CA HIS A 273 -5.08 -7.82 13.42
C HIS A 273 -4.33 -8.10 12.10
N SER A 274 -4.84 -7.58 10.98
CA SER A 274 -4.23 -7.71 9.65
C SER A 274 -4.10 -9.18 9.19
N GLY A 275 -5.01 -10.05 9.63
CA GLY A 275 -5.04 -11.47 9.33
C GLY A 275 -5.24 -11.81 7.86
N ALA A 276 -5.70 -10.87 7.02
CA ALA A 276 -5.75 -11.04 5.58
C ALA A 276 -4.56 -10.40 4.84
N ASN A 277 -3.66 -9.69 5.53
CA ASN A 277 -2.61 -8.88 4.93
C ASN A 277 -1.28 -9.65 4.85
N PHE A 278 -1.14 -10.48 3.82
CA PHE A 278 0.06 -11.29 3.59
C PHE A 278 0.99 -10.68 2.54
N LEU A 279 2.29 -10.78 2.79
CA LEU A 279 3.31 -10.54 1.77
C LEU A 279 3.75 -11.86 1.16
N ALA A 280 3.44 -12.10 -0.11
CA ALA A 280 4.04 -13.19 -0.87
C ALA A 280 5.45 -12.78 -1.34
N ILE A 281 6.48 -13.54 -0.96
CA ILE A 281 7.85 -13.36 -1.46
C ILE A 281 8.13 -14.26 -2.66
N GLU A 282 7.46 -15.40 -2.73
CA GLU A 282 7.42 -16.36 -3.84
C GLU A 282 6.03 -17.02 -3.84
N PRO A 283 5.53 -17.55 -4.96
CA PRO A 283 4.29 -18.33 -4.95
C PRO A 283 4.29 -19.44 -3.87
N GLY A 284 3.38 -19.33 -2.90
CA GLY A 284 3.28 -20.28 -1.79
C GLY A 284 4.20 -19.98 -0.59
N LYS A 285 5.11 -19.01 -0.68
CA LYS A 285 5.97 -18.58 0.43
C LYS A 285 5.58 -17.16 0.85
N VAL A 286 4.96 -17.04 2.01
CA VAL A 286 4.30 -15.81 2.46
C VAL A 286 4.72 -15.40 3.86
N LEU A 287 4.61 -14.12 4.20
CA LEU A 287 4.85 -13.58 5.53
C LEU A 287 3.52 -13.15 6.17
N SER A 288 3.39 -13.38 7.48
CA SER A 288 2.25 -12.96 8.31
C SER A 288 2.67 -12.74 9.76
N TYR A 289 1.74 -12.32 10.62
CA TYR A 289 1.97 -12.27 12.06
C TYR A 289 1.62 -13.61 12.73
N ALA A 290 2.42 -13.98 13.74
CA ALA A 290 2.20 -15.20 14.53
C ALA A 290 0.88 -15.19 15.35
N ARG A 291 0.29 -14.01 15.57
CA ARG A 291 -0.91 -13.82 16.41
C ARG A 291 -2.23 -14.25 15.76
N ASN A 292 -2.26 -14.47 14.45
CA ASN A 292 -3.48 -14.79 13.69
C ASN A 292 -3.68 -16.31 13.65
N ILE A 293 -3.92 -16.91 14.82
CA ILE A 293 -3.86 -18.36 15.04
C ILE A 293 -4.84 -19.11 14.13
N ASN A 294 -6.10 -18.68 14.06
CA ASN A 294 -7.13 -19.37 13.28
C ASN A 294 -6.84 -19.27 11.77
N THR A 295 -6.33 -18.13 11.31
CA THR A 295 -5.87 -17.95 9.93
C THR A 295 -4.72 -18.89 9.60
N LEU A 296 -3.73 -19.00 10.49
CA LEU A 296 -2.58 -19.90 10.30
C LEU A 296 -3.00 -21.37 10.31
N GLU A 297 -3.99 -21.75 11.12
CA GLU A 297 -4.57 -23.09 11.10
C GLU A 297 -5.25 -23.43 9.77
N GLU A 298 -6.00 -22.50 9.17
CA GLU A 298 -6.59 -22.73 7.83
C GLU A 298 -5.51 -22.87 6.75
N LEU A 299 -4.40 -22.12 6.85
CA LEU A 299 -3.26 -22.27 5.95
C LEU A 299 -2.55 -23.62 6.14
N ASN A 300 -2.37 -24.05 7.38
CA ASN A 300 -1.80 -25.36 7.68
C ASN A 300 -2.66 -26.50 7.10
N LYS A 301 -3.99 -26.41 7.21
CA LYS A 301 -4.93 -27.36 6.56
C LYS A 301 -4.82 -27.35 5.03
N LYS A 302 -4.30 -26.27 4.43
CA LYS A 302 -4.01 -26.12 2.99
C LYS A 302 -2.58 -26.47 2.61
N GLY A 303 -1.82 -27.08 3.53
CA GLY A 303 -0.48 -27.60 3.28
C GLY A 303 0.63 -26.54 3.35
N PHE A 304 0.37 -25.38 3.96
CA PHE A 304 1.44 -24.44 4.29
C PHE A 304 2.11 -24.83 5.61
N GLU A 305 3.43 -24.97 5.59
CA GLU A 305 4.22 -25.12 6.81
C GLU A 305 4.29 -23.79 7.56
N ILE A 306 3.91 -23.77 8.84
CA ILE A 306 3.94 -22.56 9.66
C ILE A 306 5.28 -22.50 10.38
N VAL A 307 6.13 -21.55 10.00
CA VAL A 307 7.51 -21.42 10.48
C VAL A 307 7.76 -20.05 11.05
N ARG A 308 8.53 -19.96 12.14
CA ARG A 308 8.87 -18.66 12.72
C ARG A 308 10.02 -18.03 11.94
N ALA A 309 9.99 -16.72 11.76
CA ALA A 309 11.06 -15.98 11.09
C ALA A 309 12.44 -16.26 11.71
N ARG A 310 12.52 -16.40 13.03
CA ARG A 310 13.76 -16.74 13.75
C ARG A 310 14.35 -18.11 13.36
N ASP A 311 13.50 -19.07 13.00
CA ASP A 311 13.94 -20.42 12.64
C ASP A 311 14.48 -20.42 11.20
N VAL A 312 13.95 -19.57 10.32
CA VAL A 312 14.53 -19.28 9.00
C VAL A 312 15.87 -18.57 9.13
N ILE A 313 15.94 -17.48 9.91
CA ILE A 313 17.16 -16.66 10.08
C ILE A 313 18.31 -17.47 10.69
N SER A 314 18.00 -18.36 11.64
CA SER A 314 19.01 -19.22 12.28
C SER A 314 19.39 -20.46 11.47
N GLY A 315 18.80 -20.67 10.28
CA GLY A 315 19.07 -21.82 9.43
C GLY A 315 18.47 -23.13 9.92
N LYS A 316 17.55 -23.10 10.89
CA LYS A 316 16.80 -24.29 11.36
C LYS A 316 15.74 -24.74 10.36
N PHE A 317 15.29 -23.83 9.50
CA PHE A 317 14.37 -24.12 8.42
C PHE A 317 14.93 -23.56 7.11
N ASP A 318 14.99 -24.42 6.09
CA ASP A 318 15.41 -24.04 4.74
C ASP A 318 14.19 -23.82 3.84
N MET A 319 13.96 -22.56 3.47
CA MET A 319 12.83 -22.16 2.62
C MET A 319 12.92 -22.74 1.21
N GLU A 320 14.10 -23.14 0.74
CA GLU A 320 14.25 -23.75 -0.59
C GLU A 320 13.68 -25.17 -0.64
N THR A 321 13.64 -25.85 0.51
CA THR A 321 13.11 -27.23 0.60
C THR A 321 11.58 -27.28 0.69
N SER A 322 10.96 -26.20 1.15
CA SER A 322 9.50 -26.13 1.34
C SER A 322 8.81 -25.55 0.12
N ARG A 323 7.77 -26.25 -0.35
CA ARG A 323 6.94 -25.77 -1.45
C ARG A 323 5.96 -24.68 -1.01
N LYS A 324 5.46 -24.75 0.23
CA LYS A 324 4.49 -23.79 0.78
C LYS A 324 4.79 -23.55 2.24
N CYS A 325 5.08 -22.30 2.61
CA CYS A 325 5.34 -21.93 4.00
C CYS A 325 4.80 -20.54 4.33
N VAL A 326 4.36 -20.39 5.57
CA VAL A 326 4.05 -19.09 6.18
C VAL A 326 5.15 -18.77 7.18
N ILE A 327 5.90 -17.72 6.90
CA ILE A 327 6.92 -17.17 7.79
C ILE A 327 6.23 -16.19 8.74
N THR A 328 6.17 -16.54 10.01
CA THR A 328 5.50 -15.73 11.02
C THR A 328 6.48 -14.78 11.70
N LEU A 329 6.11 -13.49 11.71
CA LEU A 329 6.77 -12.45 12.47
C LEU A 329 6.17 -12.39 13.87
N ASP A 330 7.04 -12.32 14.87
CA ASP A 330 6.65 -11.96 16.23
C ASP A 330 6.28 -10.47 16.23
N GLY A 331 5.06 -10.11 16.63
CA GLY A 331 4.52 -8.77 16.47
C GLY A 331 3.78 -8.26 17.70
N SER A 332 4.49 -7.83 18.74
CA SER A 332 3.85 -7.12 19.86
C SER A 332 3.66 -5.63 19.56
N GLU A 333 4.60 -5.03 18.82
CA GLU A 333 4.63 -3.58 18.54
C GLU A 333 4.16 -3.24 17.12
N LEU A 334 4.69 -3.88 16.07
CA LEU A 334 4.34 -3.56 14.68
C LEU A 334 2.83 -3.63 14.38
N PRO A 335 2.07 -4.63 14.88
CA PRO A 335 0.63 -4.66 14.65
C PRO A 335 -0.15 -3.53 15.31
N ARG A 336 0.45 -2.75 16.23
CA ARG A 336 -0.23 -1.61 16.86
C ARG A 336 -0.54 -0.50 15.86
N GLY A 337 0.18 -0.42 14.73
CA GLY A 337 -0.16 0.49 13.64
C GLY A 337 -1.27 0.00 12.71
N GLY A 338 -1.85 -1.18 12.96
CA GLY A 338 -3.02 -1.67 12.21
C GLY A 338 -2.72 -2.30 10.84
N GLY A 339 -1.45 -2.50 10.47
CA GLY A 339 -1.04 -3.06 9.18
C GLY A 339 -0.19 -4.33 9.28
N GLY A 340 -0.25 -5.15 8.24
CA GLY A 340 0.51 -6.40 8.12
C GLY A 340 1.83 -6.28 7.35
N PRO A 341 2.55 -7.39 7.13
CA PRO A 341 3.78 -7.41 6.33
C PRO A 341 3.63 -6.84 4.92
N ARG A 342 2.44 -6.93 4.30
CA ARG A 342 2.22 -6.33 2.98
C ARG A 342 2.14 -4.81 3.03
N CYS A 343 1.55 -4.24 4.08
CA CYS A 343 1.50 -2.80 4.32
C CYS A 343 2.91 -2.22 4.51
N MET A 344 3.80 -2.97 5.17
CA MET A 344 5.18 -2.53 5.44
C MET A 344 6.13 -2.66 4.24
N THR A 345 5.64 -3.06 3.07
CA THR A 345 6.49 -3.33 1.91
C THR A 345 5.93 -2.75 0.62
N MET A 346 6.83 -2.32 -0.26
CA MET A 346 6.54 -1.84 -1.61
C MET A 346 7.41 -2.63 -2.61
N PRO A 347 6.86 -3.62 -3.35
CA PRO A 347 7.62 -4.42 -4.29
C PRO A 347 7.99 -3.62 -5.54
N LEU A 348 9.29 -3.37 -5.71
CA LEU A 348 9.83 -2.61 -6.86
C LEU A 348 10.08 -3.51 -8.09
N LYS A 349 10.33 -4.81 -7.85
CA LYS A 349 10.58 -5.81 -8.89
C LYS A 349 10.07 -7.17 -8.43
N ARG A 350 9.32 -7.84 -9.30
CA ARG A 350 8.87 -9.24 -9.15
C ARG A 350 9.10 -9.95 -10.48
N GLN A 351 9.39 -11.25 -10.43
CA GLN A 351 9.62 -12.09 -11.61
C GLN A 351 8.31 -12.52 -12.27
#